data_AF-A0A6L7YG84-F1
#
_entry.id   AF-A0A6L7YG84-F1
#
_cell.length_a   1.000
_cell.length_b   1.000
_cell.length_c   1.000
_cell.angle_alpha   90.00
_cell.angle_beta   90.00
_cell.angle_gamma   90.00
#
_symmetry.space_group_name_H-M   'P 1'
#
loop_
_entity.id
_entity.type
_entity.pdbx_description
1 polymer ?
#
loop_
_entity_poly.entity_id
_entity_poly.type
_entity_poly.pdbx_seq_one_letter_code
_entity_poly.pdbx_strand_id
1 'polypeptide(L)'
;MAEEPSVAPGHEHDDECSALYREWRRYHAVVVDMGGRFSRAELLAARREREMFERQLRARGCSGEALRREERDTEIAMHGRPTISPPGEGGTP
;
A
#
# COMPACT_ATOMS: atom_id res chain seq x y z
N MET A 1 4.62 3.03 -29.21
CA MET A 1 3.48 2.33 -28.61
C MET A 1 3.92 1.95 -27.22
N ALA A 2 3.29 2.46 -26.16
CA ALA A 2 3.63 2.08 -24.80
C ALA A 2 2.83 0.82 -24.49
N GLU A 3 3.48 -0.33 -24.50
CA GLU A 3 2.90 -1.57 -23.96
C GLU A 3 2.74 -1.37 -22.44
N GLU A 4 1.49 -1.29 -21.99
CA GLU A 4 1.17 -1.37 -20.57
C GLU A 4 1.54 -2.78 -20.10
N PRO A 5 2.40 -2.94 -19.07
CA PRO A 5 2.76 -4.25 -18.58
C PRO A 5 1.50 -4.89 -17.98
N SER A 6 0.97 -5.88 -18.70
CA SER A 6 -0.02 -6.82 -18.19
C SER A 6 0.56 -7.46 -16.93
N VAL A 7 -0.08 -7.23 -15.79
CA VAL A 7 0.21 -7.93 -14.54
C VAL A 7 -0.07 -9.41 -14.81
N ALA A 8 1.00 -10.18 -15.00
CA ALA A 8 0.89 -11.61 -15.25
C ALA A 8 0.29 -12.29 -14.00
N PRO A 9 -0.84 -13.02 -14.12
CA PRO A 9 -1.41 -13.76 -13.01
C PRO A 9 -0.48 -14.95 -12.70
N GLY A 10 0.29 -14.84 -11.62
CA GLY A 10 1.22 -15.88 -11.19
C GLY A 10 2.63 -15.41 -10.78
N HIS A 11 2.84 -14.11 -10.51
CA HIS A 11 4.10 -13.67 -9.91
C HIS A 11 4.17 -14.12 -8.45
N GLU A 12 5.01 -15.11 -8.14
CA GLU A 12 5.39 -15.41 -6.76
C GLU A 12 6.11 -14.19 -6.17
N HIS A 13 5.51 -13.58 -5.14
CA HIS A 13 6.11 -12.46 -4.42
C HIS A 13 7.36 -12.95 -3.68
N ASP A 14 8.52 -12.75 -4.29
CA ASP A 14 9.81 -13.05 -3.67
C ASP A 14 10.04 -12.18 -2.40
N ASP A 15 11.00 -12.56 -1.56
CA ASP A 15 11.35 -11.84 -0.33
C ASP A 15 11.64 -10.35 -0.58
N GLU A 16 12.20 -10.02 -1.75
CA GLU A 16 12.48 -8.64 -2.14
C GLU A 16 11.20 -7.82 -2.42
N CYS A 17 10.16 -8.44 -3.00
CA CYS A 17 8.86 -7.81 -3.19
C CYS A 17 8.18 -7.55 -1.85
N SER A 18 8.29 -8.51 -0.92
CA SER A 18 7.79 -8.38 0.45
C SER A 18 8.50 -7.27 1.24
N ALA A 19 9.82 -7.14 1.09
CA ALA A 19 10.60 -6.07 1.72
C ALA A 19 10.20 -4.68 1.19
N LEU A 20 10.10 -4.53 -0.12
CA LEU A 20 9.66 -3.28 -0.76
C LEU A 20 8.23 -2.91 -0.35
N TYR A 21 7.33 -3.89 -0.27
CA TYR A 21 5.97 -3.68 0.21
C TYR A 21 5.92 -3.20 1.66
N ARG A 22 6.74 -3.77 2.56
CA ARG A 22 6.79 -3.33 3.96
C ARG A 22 7.15 -1.84 4.08
N GLU A 23 8.14 -1.39 3.32
CA GLU A 23 8.51 0.04 3.32
C GLU A 23 7.40 0.89 2.67
N TRP A 24 6.86 0.46 1.53
CA TRP A 24 5.72 1.13 0.90
C TRP A 24 4.53 1.28 1.86
N ARG A 25 4.19 0.22 2.61
CA ARG A 25 3.08 0.16 3.57
C ARG A 25 3.25 1.18 4.69
N ARG A 26 4.48 1.37 5.19
CA ARG A 26 4.78 2.37 6.23
C ARG A 26 4.47 3.79 5.75
N TYR A 27 4.95 4.17 4.57
CA TYR A 27 4.67 5.49 4.02
C TYR A 27 3.20 5.65 3.60
N HIS A 28 2.59 4.59 3.08
CA HIS A 28 1.15 4.57 2.79
C HIS A 28 0.33 4.86 4.05
N ALA A 29 0.66 4.25 5.20
CA ALA A 29 -0.02 4.51 6.47
C ALA A 29 0.03 5.99 6.87
N VAL A 30 1.17 6.66 6.68
CA VAL A 30 1.32 8.11 6.92
C VAL A 30 0.45 8.92 5.96
N VAL A 31 0.44 8.57 4.67
CA VAL A 31 -0.31 9.31 3.65
C VAL A 31 -1.82 9.23 3.83
N VAL A 32 -2.32 8.09 4.34
CA VAL A 32 -3.76 7.89 4.61
C VAL A 32 -4.16 8.25 6.04
N ASP A 33 -3.20 8.64 6.90
CA ASP A 33 -3.49 9.17 8.22
C ASP A 33 -4.15 10.55 8.07
N MET A 34 -5.43 10.58 8.37
CA MET A 34 -6.24 11.80 8.40
C MET A 34 -6.43 12.29 9.85
N GLY A 35 -5.66 11.76 10.81
CA GLY A 35 -5.71 12.13 12.22
C GLY A 35 -5.01 13.46 12.52
N GLY A 36 -4.49 14.13 11.50
CA GLY A 36 -3.80 15.43 11.62
C GLY A 36 -2.48 15.35 12.39
N ARG A 37 -1.91 14.15 12.55
CA ARG A 37 -0.68 13.93 13.31
C ARG A 37 0.57 14.40 12.58
N PHE A 38 0.51 14.43 11.26
CA PHE A 38 1.63 14.75 10.38
C PHE A 38 1.47 16.14 9.78
N SER A 39 2.56 16.89 9.76
CA SER A 39 2.62 18.16 9.05
C SER A 39 2.49 17.95 7.53
N ARG A 40 2.14 19.04 6.82
CA ARG A 40 2.09 19.01 5.35
C ARG A 40 3.43 18.59 4.73
N ALA A 41 4.56 18.97 5.33
CA ALA A 41 5.88 18.60 4.83
C ALA A 41 6.13 17.09 4.96
N GLU A 42 5.74 16.50 6.09
CA GLU A 42 5.84 15.06 6.33
C GLU A 42 4.93 14.26 5.39
N LEU A 43 3.70 14.73 5.14
CA LEU A 43 2.79 14.10 4.19
C LEU A 43 3.36 14.13 2.76
N LEU A 44 3.98 15.24 2.34
CA LEU A 44 4.61 15.35 1.02
C LEU A 44 5.84 14.44 0.90
N ALA A 45 6.67 14.37 1.95
CA ALA A 45 7.80 13.44 2.00
C ALA A 45 7.33 11.99 1.93
N ALA A 46 6.33 11.61 2.71
CA ALA A 46 5.77 10.26 2.70
C ALA A 46 5.16 9.89 1.34
N ARG A 47 4.48 10.83 0.65
CA ARG A 47 4.00 10.59 -0.72
C ARG A 47 5.14 10.28 -1.68
N ARG A 48 6.21 11.09 -1.64
CA ARG A 48 7.37 10.90 -2.51
C ARG A 48 8.05 9.56 -2.27
N GLU A 49 8.24 9.17 -1.01
CA GLU A 49 8.84 7.88 -0.65
C GLU A 49 7.93 6.72 -1.08
N ARG A 50 6.63 6.82 -0.83
CA ARG A 50 5.64 5.82 -1.29
C ARG A 50 5.71 5.63 -2.81
N GLU A 51 5.76 6.71 -3.58
CA GLU A 51 5.88 6.65 -5.05
C GLU A 51 7.20 6.04 -5.52
N MET A 52 8.30 6.27 -4.79
CA MET A 52 9.57 5.63 -5.07
C MET A 52 9.49 4.11 -4.88
N PHE A 53 8.92 3.62 -3.79
CA PHE A 53 8.73 2.18 -3.57
C PHE A 53 7.72 1.58 -4.55
N GLU A 54 6.66 2.31 -4.92
CA GLU A 54 5.70 1.86 -5.93
C GLU A 54 6.38 1.62 -7.28
N ARG A 55 7.29 2.50 -7.70
CA ARG A 55 8.09 2.29 -8.92
C ARG A 55 8.97 1.05 -8.83
N GLN A 56 9.59 0.79 -7.67
CA GLN A 56 10.41 -0.41 -7.47
C GLN A 56 9.57 -1.69 -7.50
N LEU A 57 8.38 -1.68 -6.89
CA LEU A 57 7.43 -2.80 -6.96
C LEU A 57 6.99 -3.04 -8.41
N ARG A 58 6.61 -1.99 -9.14
CA ARG A 58 6.19 -2.09 -10.54
C ARG A 58 7.27 -2.61 -11.46
N ALA A 59 8.54 -2.22 -11.24
CA ALA A 59 9.67 -2.75 -11.99
C ALA A 59 9.80 -4.28 -11.86
N ARG A 60 9.20 -4.88 -10.83
CA ARG A 60 9.16 -6.32 -10.57
C ARG A 60 7.82 -6.96 -10.93
N GLY A 61 6.87 -6.19 -11.49
CA GLY A 61 5.52 -6.65 -11.78
C GLY A 61 4.56 -6.67 -10.58
N CYS A 62 4.97 -6.09 -9.45
CA CYS A 62 4.14 -5.98 -8.25
C CYS A 62 3.45 -4.60 -8.17
N SER A 63 2.42 -4.49 -7.33
CA SER A 63 1.81 -3.21 -6.96
C SER A 63 1.56 -3.15 -5.45
N GLY A 64 1.97 -2.05 -4.81
CA GLY A 64 1.72 -1.85 -3.38
C GLY A 64 0.23 -1.76 -3.06
N GLU A 65 -0.57 -1.20 -3.96
CA GLU A 65 -2.03 -1.13 -3.80
C GLU A 65 -2.71 -2.49 -3.91
N ALA A 66 -2.27 -3.35 -4.84
CA ALA A 66 -2.79 -4.70 -4.97
C ALA A 66 -2.49 -5.54 -3.72
N LEU A 67 -1.22 -5.54 -3.29
CA LEU A 67 -0.77 -6.19 -2.07
C LEU A 67 -1.51 -5.69 -0.83
N ARG A 68 -1.76 -4.38 -0.74
CA ARG A 68 -2.53 -3.80 0.37
C ARG A 68 -3.99 -4.20 0.36
N ARG A 69 -4.61 -4.35 -0.82
CA ARG A 69 -5.98 -4.88 -0.94
C ARG A 69 -6.03 -6.30 -0.39
N GLU A 70 -5.15 -7.19 -0.85
CA GLU A 70 -5.09 -8.59 -0.37
C GLU A 70 -4.86 -8.68 1.15
N GLU A 71 -3.92 -7.89 1.68
CA GLU A 71 -3.67 -7.81 3.13
C GLU A 71 -4.90 -7.29 3.88
N ARG A 72 -5.59 -6.26 3.36
CA ARG A 72 -6.81 -5.72 3.96
C ARG A 72 -7.94 -6.75 3.99
N ASP A 73 -8.17 -7.45 2.88
CA ASP A 73 -9.19 -8.50 2.80
C ASP A 73 -8.88 -9.63 3.79
N THR A 74 -7.61 -10.00 3.95
CA THR A 74 -7.14 -10.97 4.96
C THR A 74 -7.36 -10.47 6.38
N GLU A 75 -7.05 -9.20 6.67
CA GLU A 75 -7.29 -8.57 7.98
C GLU A 75 -8.78 -8.52 8.32
N ILE A 76 -9.64 -8.19 7.36
CA ILE A 76 -11.09 -8.19 7.55
C ILE A 76 -11.59 -9.62 7.83
N ALA A 77 -11.11 -10.61 7.10
CA ALA A 77 -11.48 -12.00 7.33
C ALA A 77 -11.04 -12.50 8.72
N MET A 78 -9.86 -12.09 9.21
CA MET A 78 -9.31 -12.54 10.49
C MET A 78 -9.80 -11.73 11.71
N HIS A 79 -9.99 -10.43 11.54
CA HIS A 79 -10.19 -9.48 12.64
C HIS A 79 -11.50 -8.68 12.53
N GLY A 80 -12.26 -8.84 11.44
CA GLY A 80 -13.48 -8.08 11.16
C GLY A 80 -13.24 -6.61 10.78
N ARG A 81 -11.98 -6.15 10.68
CA ARG A 81 -11.62 -4.77 10.31
C ARG A 81 -10.19 -4.66 9.78
N PRO A 82 -9.86 -3.65 8.96
CA PRO A 82 -8.49 -3.39 8.53
C PRO A 82 -7.60 -2.90 9.67
N THR A 83 -6.29 -3.16 9.61
CA THR A 83 -5.33 -2.57 10.56
C THR A 83 -4.85 -1.18 10.15
N ILE A 84 -4.96 -0.86 8.85
CA ILE A 84 -4.71 0.46 8.28
C ILE A 84 -5.94 0.85 7.47
N SER A 85 -6.72 1.79 7.98
CA SER A 85 -7.89 2.37 7.31
C SER A 85 -7.77 3.89 7.19
N PRO A 86 -8.14 4.50 6.05
CA PRO A 86 -8.58 5.89 6.06
C PRO A 86 -9.85 6.00 6.94
N PRO A 87 -10.08 7.10 7.67
CA PRO A 87 -11.30 7.22 8.47
C PRO A 87 -12.50 7.31 7.52
N GLY A 88 -13.43 6.36 7.66
CA GLY A 88 -14.65 6.32 6.86
C GLY A 88 -15.36 4.97 6.89
N GLU A 89 -14.63 3.85 6.98
CA GLU A 89 -15.23 2.50 7.14
C GLU A 89 -15.38 2.11 8.61
N GLY A 90 -15.75 3.08 9.43
CA GLY A 90 -16.05 2.93 10.85
C GLY A 90 -17.36 3.66 11.14
N GLY A 91 -18.45 3.17 10.57
CA GLY A 91 -19.82 3.62 10.83
C GLY A 91 -20.72 2.45 11.18
N THR A 92 -20.71 2.09 12.47
CA THR A 92 -21.58 1.22 13.29
C THR A 92 -23.10 1.35 13.04
N PRO A 93 -23.98 0.48 13.61
CA PRO A 93 -23.78 -0.77 14.37
C PRO A 93 -24.28 -2.05 13.67
#